data_AF-M5RXX1-F1
#
_entry.id   AF-M5RXX1-F1
#
_cell.length_a   1.000
_cell.length_b   1.000
_cell.length_c   1.000
_cell.angle_alpha   90.00
_cell.angle_beta   90.00
_cell.angle_gamma   90.00
#
_symmetry.space_group_name_H-M   'P 1'
#
loop_
_entity.id
_entity.type
_entity.pdbx_description
1 polymer ?
#
loop_
_entity_poly.entity_id
_entity_poly.type
_entity_poly.pdbx_seq_one_letter_code
_entity_poly.pdbx_strand_id
1 'polypeptide(L)'
;MSELYQTLLQDPDATSVDNGELALRIADANEFDINREASSLDDDQRGRAMAAIADRTRGGGTLHTLQTGALLTMFDHLTTDKTRAELYADMEDETGISRTQLFRTLAMFRVYGRNLLHDRETASRCTCEGLKLLAGKDVAEAARTEALEFARAGNFLTIKVAKNLIRKHARRHSGQGGEITEKPTSAGAATSAAASVLWQHRESQLQVVVRRQSQSVVVDNETIVLALEAALAAYKRVAVEQQTAPQVA
;
A
#
# COMPACT_ATOMS: atom_id res chain seq x y z
N MET A 1 5.32 16.02 20.44
CA MET A 1 4.33 14.92 20.41
C MET A 1 3.84 14.80 18.98
N SER A 2 3.63 13.59 18.46
CA SER A 2 2.96 13.44 17.17
C SER A 2 1.48 13.82 17.32
N GLU A 3 0.90 14.43 16.29
CA GLU A 3 -0.52 14.81 16.21
C GLU A 3 -1.15 14.14 14.98
N LEU A 4 -0.85 12.86 14.78
CA LEU A 4 -1.18 12.13 13.56
C LEU A 4 -2.68 11.84 13.47
N TYR A 5 -3.29 11.38 14.57
CA TYR A 5 -4.72 11.10 14.62
C TYR A 5 -5.53 12.40 14.66
N GLN A 6 -5.04 13.44 15.36
CA GLN A 6 -5.68 14.76 15.32
C GLN A 6 -5.71 15.35 13.91
N THR A 7 -4.63 15.17 13.13
CA THR A 7 -4.59 15.57 11.72
C THR A 7 -5.69 14.87 10.90
N LEU A 8 -5.92 13.57 11.13
CA LEU A 8 -6.99 12.83 10.45
C LEU A 8 -8.40 13.29 10.88
N LEU A 9 -8.60 13.53 12.17
CA LEU A 9 -9.90 13.91 12.73
C LEU A 9 -10.33 15.33 12.34
N GLN A 10 -9.38 16.21 12.03
CA GLN A 10 -9.63 17.57 11.55
C GLN A 10 -9.88 17.63 10.03
N ASP A 11 -9.58 16.57 9.28
CA ASP A 11 -9.79 16.47 7.83
C ASP A 11 -10.60 15.20 7.47
N PRO A 12 -11.88 15.16 7.88
CA PRO A 12 -12.73 13.98 7.69
C PRO A 12 -12.99 13.66 6.22
N ASP A 13 -13.02 14.68 5.35
CA ASP A 13 -13.29 14.50 3.91
C ASP A 13 -12.02 14.19 3.09
N ALA A 14 -10.87 14.08 3.74
CA ALA A 14 -9.57 13.86 3.10
C ALA A 14 -9.26 14.86 1.97
N THR A 15 -9.65 16.12 2.17
CA THR A 15 -9.53 17.17 1.14
C THR A 15 -8.29 18.05 1.33
N SER A 16 -7.75 18.11 2.54
CA SER A 16 -6.70 19.06 2.91
C SER A 16 -5.36 18.42 3.26
N VAL A 17 -5.36 17.18 3.77
CA VAL A 17 -4.15 16.49 4.20
C VAL A 17 -3.67 15.52 3.11
N ASP A 18 -2.48 15.79 2.56
CA ASP A 18 -1.81 14.91 1.62
C ASP A 18 -1.35 13.60 2.28
N ASN A 19 -1.69 12.46 1.66
CA ASN A 19 -1.31 11.15 2.17
C ASN A 19 0.21 10.94 2.15
N GLY A 20 0.94 11.57 1.24
CA GLY A 20 2.40 11.51 1.19
C GLY A 20 3.05 12.21 2.38
N GLU A 21 2.61 13.41 2.72
CA GLU A 21 3.05 14.15 3.91
C GLU A 21 2.72 13.40 5.20
N LEU A 22 1.48 12.92 5.33
CA LEU A 22 1.08 12.15 6.50
C LEU A 22 1.91 10.85 6.63
N ALA A 23 2.15 10.14 5.52
CA ALA A 23 2.98 8.94 5.54
C ALA A 23 4.44 9.22 5.96
N LEU A 24 5.02 10.35 5.55
CA LEU A 24 6.34 10.79 6.01
C LEU A 24 6.35 11.06 7.52
N ARG A 25 5.34 11.77 8.04
CA ARG A 25 5.21 12.01 9.48
C ARG A 25 5.05 10.71 10.28
N ILE A 26 4.35 9.72 9.73
CA ILE A 26 4.23 8.37 10.33
C ILE A 26 5.57 7.63 10.28
N ALA A 27 6.33 7.74 9.18
CA ALA A 27 7.64 7.12 9.03
C ALA A 27 8.67 7.69 10.04
N ASP A 28 8.62 9.00 10.28
CA ASP A 28 9.46 9.72 11.24
C ASP A 28 9.01 9.51 12.70
N ALA A 29 7.75 9.12 12.92
CA ALA A 29 7.22 8.88 14.26
C ALA A 29 7.69 7.54 14.85
N ASN A 30 7.94 7.56 16.16
CA ASN A 30 8.17 6.34 16.93
C ASN A 30 6.83 5.62 17.16
N GLU A 31 6.82 4.28 17.06
CA GLU A 31 5.63 3.45 17.32
C GLU A 31 5.05 3.68 18.72
N PHE A 32 5.91 3.98 19.70
CA PHE A 32 5.45 4.33 21.04
C PHE A 32 4.55 5.59 21.04
N ASP A 33 4.92 6.63 20.29
CA ASP A 33 4.15 7.87 20.24
C ASP A 33 2.83 7.65 19.51
N ILE A 34 2.84 6.90 18.40
CA ILE A 34 1.63 6.51 17.65
C ILE A 34 0.68 5.74 18.57
N ASN A 35 1.19 4.74 19.30
CA ASN A 35 0.38 3.93 20.21
C ASN A 35 -0.18 4.73 21.38
N ARG A 36 0.62 5.65 21.95
CA ARG A 36 0.18 6.54 23.04
C ARG A 36 -0.94 7.47 22.56
N GLU A 37 -0.80 8.04 21.36
CA GLU A 37 -1.81 8.90 20.76
C GLU A 37 -3.11 8.11 20.50
N ALA A 38 -3.03 6.92 19.90
CA ALA A 38 -4.17 6.03 19.68
C ALA A 38 -4.91 5.69 20.98
N SER A 39 -4.15 5.40 22.04
CA SER A 39 -4.70 5.06 23.36
C SER A 39 -5.41 6.22 24.05
N SER A 40 -5.08 7.46 23.69
CA SER A 40 -5.70 8.67 24.24
C SER A 40 -7.05 9.03 23.60
N LEU A 41 -7.38 8.39 22.47
CA LEU A 41 -8.65 8.59 21.78
C LEU A 41 -9.79 7.84 22.47
N ASP A 42 -10.93 8.50 22.59
CA ASP A 42 -12.19 7.87 22.97
C ASP A 42 -12.76 7.00 21.83
N ASP A 43 -13.81 6.23 22.12
CA ASP A 43 -14.38 5.27 21.15
C ASP A 43 -14.94 5.95 19.89
N ASP A 44 -15.52 7.15 20.02
CA ASP A 44 -16.05 7.91 18.88
C ASP A 44 -14.91 8.40 17.98
N GLN A 45 -13.88 8.97 18.58
CA GLN A 45 -12.67 9.41 17.89
C GLN A 45 -11.96 8.25 17.20
N ARG A 46 -11.87 7.08 17.85
CA ARG A 46 -11.31 5.87 17.25
C ARG A 46 -12.11 5.44 16.02
N GLY A 47 -13.43 5.40 16.12
CA GLY A 47 -14.32 5.06 15.00
C GLY A 47 -14.14 6.00 13.80
N ARG A 48 -14.13 7.31 14.05
CA ARG A 48 -13.89 8.32 13.01
C ARG A 48 -12.50 8.23 12.40
N ALA A 49 -11.47 7.98 13.21
CA ALA A 49 -10.11 7.80 12.70
C ALA A 49 -9.96 6.54 11.85
N MET A 50 -10.61 5.43 12.24
CA MET A 50 -10.65 4.20 11.43
C MET A 50 -11.29 4.43 10.06
N ALA A 51 -12.46 5.07 10.03
CA ALA A 51 -13.16 5.41 8.78
C ALA A 51 -12.29 6.32 7.89
N ALA A 52 -11.70 7.37 8.46
CA ALA A 52 -10.82 8.28 7.73
C ALA A 52 -9.60 7.54 7.13
N ILE A 53 -9.03 6.55 7.83
CA ILE A 53 -7.94 5.72 7.30
C ILE A 53 -8.44 4.83 6.15
N ALA A 54 -9.62 4.22 6.28
CA ALA A 54 -10.20 3.40 5.22
C ALA A 54 -10.46 4.24 3.96
N ASP A 55 -11.06 5.42 4.10
CA ASP A 55 -11.35 6.34 2.99
C ASP A 55 -10.09 6.83 2.27
N ARG A 56 -8.97 6.93 2.99
CA ARG A 56 -7.65 7.33 2.45
C ARG A 56 -6.84 6.16 1.91
N THR A 57 -7.23 4.93 2.21
CA THR A 57 -6.54 3.73 1.74
C THR A 57 -6.79 3.55 0.25
N ARG A 58 -5.70 3.59 -0.53
CA ARG A 58 -5.73 3.49 -2.00
C ARG A 58 -4.91 2.29 -2.46
N GLY A 59 -5.26 1.78 -3.65
CA GLY A 59 -4.51 0.75 -4.35
C GLY A 59 -3.81 1.32 -5.60
N GLY A 60 -2.56 0.93 -5.82
CA GLY A 60 -1.76 1.33 -7.00
C GLY A 60 -0.35 1.75 -6.59
N GLY A 61 0.64 1.63 -7.50
CA GLY A 61 2.01 2.15 -7.34
C GLY A 61 2.82 1.67 -6.12
N THR A 62 4.14 1.83 -6.14
CA THR A 62 4.97 1.48 -4.97
C THR A 62 4.87 2.52 -3.87
N LEU A 63 4.96 3.80 -4.20
CA LEU A 63 4.87 4.90 -3.24
C LEU A 63 3.50 4.98 -2.55
N HIS A 64 2.43 4.92 -3.33
CA HIS A 64 1.06 4.85 -2.79
C HIS A 64 0.85 3.63 -1.88
N THR A 65 1.39 2.46 -2.24
CA THR A 65 1.31 1.29 -1.34
C THR A 65 2.12 1.50 -0.05
N LEU A 66 3.27 2.19 -0.10
CA LEU A 66 4.02 2.56 1.11
C LEU A 66 3.20 3.52 1.98
N GLN A 67 2.55 4.52 1.39
CA GLN A 67 1.65 5.45 2.10
C GLN A 67 0.48 4.71 2.74
N THR A 68 -0.19 3.82 1.99
CA THR A 68 -1.25 2.95 2.54
C THR A 68 -0.72 2.12 3.71
N GLY A 69 0.47 1.54 3.62
CA GLY A 69 1.06 0.79 4.73
C GLY A 69 1.36 1.66 5.97
N ALA A 70 1.66 2.95 5.78
CA ALA A 70 1.79 3.92 6.86
C ALA A 70 0.45 4.13 7.57
N LEU A 71 -0.62 4.37 6.81
CA LEU A 71 -1.98 4.53 7.35
C LEU A 71 -2.45 3.24 8.07
N LEU A 72 -2.16 2.07 7.50
CA LEU A 72 -2.46 0.79 8.15
C LEU A 72 -1.68 0.58 9.45
N THR A 73 -0.52 1.23 9.63
CA THR A 73 0.20 1.20 10.90
C THR A 73 -0.59 1.95 11.97
N MET A 74 -1.14 3.13 11.63
CA MET A 74 -2.04 3.85 12.53
C MET A 74 -3.32 3.05 12.82
N PHE A 75 -3.92 2.43 11.80
CA PHE A 75 -5.10 1.58 11.99
C PHE A 75 -4.81 0.44 12.97
N ASP A 76 -3.64 -0.20 12.86
CA ASP A 76 -3.25 -1.31 13.72
C ASP A 76 -3.28 -0.96 15.21
N HIS A 77 -2.83 0.25 15.56
CA HIS A 77 -2.82 0.76 16.94
C HIS A 77 -4.21 1.16 17.46
N LEU A 78 -5.20 1.37 16.59
CA LEU A 78 -6.58 1.62 17.00
C LEU A 78 -7.35 0.32 17.31
N THR A 79 -6.84 -0.84 16.86
CA THR A 79 -7.58 -2.11 16.87
C THR A 79 -7.40 -2.97 18.14
N THR A 80 -6.91 -2.42 19.24
CA THR A 80 -6.49 -3.19 20.43
C THR A 80 -7.63 -3.87 21.20
N ASP A 81 -8.87 -3.41 21.07
CA ASP A 81 -10.00 -3.82 21.93
C ASP A 81 -11.00 -4.78 21.26
N LYS A 82 -10.93 -4.96 19.94
CA LYS A 82 -11.75 -5.93 19.15
C LYS A 82 -10.89 -7.08 18.64
N THR A 83 -11.51 -8.17 18.17
CA THR A 83 -10.72 -9.15 17.41
C THR A 83 -10.23 -8.45 16.14
N ARG A 84 -8.93 -8.18 16.06
CA ARG A 84 -8.25 -7.58 14.89
C ARG A 84 -8.71 -8.17 13.55
N ALA A 85 -9.15 -9.42 13.53
CA ALA A 85 -9.70 -10.08 12.35
C ALA A 85 -11.03 -9.46 11.84
N GLU A 86 -11.92 -9.02 12.74
CA GLU A 86 -13.20 -8.38 12.39
C GLU A 86 -12.97 -6.99 11.81
N LEU A 87 -12.14 -6.16 12.45
CA LEU A 87 -11.85 -4.81 11.96
C LEU A 87 -11.15 -4.79 10.59
N TYR A 88 -10.28 -5.77 10.33
CA TYR A 88 -9.71 -5.95 8.99
C TYR A 88 -10.71 -6.55 7.99
N ALA A 89 -11.82 -7.16 8.44
CA ALA A 89 -12.93 -7.54 7.58
C ALA A 89 -13.73 -6.30 7.18
N ASP A 90 -14.07 -5.46 8.15
CA ASP A 90 -14.76 -4.18 7.91
C ASP A 90 -13.96 -3.31 6.93
N MET A 91 -12.64 -3.22 7.13
CA MET A 91 -11.76 -2.49 6.21
C MET A 91 -11.67 -3.14 4.81
N GLU A 92 -11.78 -4.46 4.69
CA GLU A 92 -11.86 -5.13 3.39
C GLU A 92 -13.18 -4.79 2.67
N ASP A 93 -14.29 -4.75 3.39
CA ASP A 93 -15.61 -4.39 2.84
C ASP A 93 -15.67 -2.92 2.40
N GLU A 94 -15.06 -2.02 3.19
CA GLU A 94 -15.00 -0.58 2.89
C GLU A 94 -14.06 -0.28 1.70
N THR A 95 -12.84 -0.82 1.73
CA THR A 95 -11.81 -0.49 0.73
C THR A 95 -11.83 -1.38 -0.50
N GLY A 96 -12.43 -2.57 -0.42
CA GLY A 96 -12.35 -3.62 -1.45
C GLY A 96 -10.96 -4.27 -1.57
N ILE A 97 -10.02 -3.95 -0.68
CA ILE A 97 -8.68 -4.55 -0.65
C ILE A 97 -8.74 -5.77 0.27
N SER A 98 -8.37 -6.94 -0.26
CA SER A 98 -8.44 -8.16 0.53
C SER A 98 -7.58 -8.09 1.79
N ARG A 99 -8.04 -8.71 2.88
CA ARG A 99 -7.31 -8.77 4.15
C ARG A 99 -5.85 -9.23 3.99
N THR A 100 -5.60 -10.18 3.09
CA THR A 100 -4.24 -10.64 2.78
C THR A 100 -3.37 -9.51 2.20
N GLN A 101 -3.92 -8.67 1.34
CA GLN A 101 -3.23 -7.53 0.75
C GLN A 101 -3.01 -6.41 1.79
N LEU A 102 -3.97 -6.18 2.69
CA LEU A 102 -3.80 -5.24 3.81
C LEU A 102 -2.63 -5.65 4.71
N PHE A 103 -2.59 -6.92 5.14
CA PHE A 103 -1.47 -7.42 5.97
C PHE A 103 -0.12 -7.37 5.26
N ARG A 104 -0.05 -7.73 3.97
CA ARG A 104 1.19 -7.64 3.19
C ARG A 104 1.66 -6.20 3.01
N THR A 105 0.72 -5.27 2.85
CA THR A 105 1.01 -3.84 2.71
C THR A 105 1.52 -3.24 4.02
N LEU A 106 0.90 -3.59 5.15
CA LEU A 106 1.39 -3.23 6.48
C LEU A 106 2.80 -3.79 6.73
N ALA A 107 3.04 -5.07 6.42
CA ALA A 107 4.35 -5.68 6.56
C ALA A 107 5.41 -4.99 5.68
N MET A 108 5.05 -4.65 4.44
CA MET A 108 5.92 -3.92 3.53
C MET A 108 6.36 -2.57 4.11
N PHE A 109 5.44 -1.80 4.69
CA PHE A 109 5.77 -0.53 5.32
C PHE A 109 6.63 -0.70 6.57
N ARG A 110 6.33 -1.68 7.43
CA ARG A 110 7.14 -1.93 8.65
C ARG A 110 8.60 -2.23 8.34
N VAL A 111 8.85 -2.94 7.24
CA VAL A 111 10.20 -3.34 6.83
C VAL A 111 10.90 -2.24 6.01
N TYR A 112 10.19 -1.62 5.05
CA TYR A 112 10.81 -0.73 4.06
C TYR A 112 10.28 0.70 4.08
N GLY A 113 9.11 0.93 4.65
CA GLY A 113 8.37 2.20 4.65
C GLY A 113 9.19 3.37 5.13
N ARG A 114 9.82 3.22 6.30
CA ARG A 114 10.66 4.28 6.88
C ARG A 114 11.79 4.68 5.93
N ASN A 115 12.47 3.74 5.30
CA ASN A 115 13.59 4.06 4.41
C ASN A 115 13.11 4.59 3.04
N LEU A 116 12.15 3.91 2.41
CA LEU A 116 11.76 4.17 1.02
C LEU A 116 10.85 5.39 0.86
N LEU A 117 10.17 5.86 1.91
CA LEU A 117 9.41 7.11 1.82
C LEU A 117 10.34 8.34 1.74
N HIS A 118 11.50 8.31 2.40
CA HIS A 118 12.52 9.35 2.28
C HIS A 118 13.42 9.16 1.05
N ASP A 119 13.59 7.92 0.57
CA ASP A 119 14.37 7.59 -0.62
C ASP A 119 13.46 7.23 -1.81
N ARG A 120 12.82 8.27 -2.37
CA ARG A 120 11.86 8.12 -3.47
C ARG A 120 12.49 7.57 -4.75
N GLU A 121 13.77 7.84 -4.98
CA GLU A 121 14.47 7.31 -6.17
C GLU A 121 14.63 5.80 -6.08
N THR A 122 15.05 5.27 -4.93
CA THR A 122 15.12 3.82 -4.74
C THR A 122 13.72 3.20 -4.77
N ALA A 123 12.72 3.87 -4.20
CA ALA A 123 11.34 3.41 -4.21
C ALA A 123 10.77 3.26 -5.63
N SER A 124 11.05 4.19 -6.55
CA SER A 124 10.56 4.13 -7.94
C SER A 124 11.16 2.95 -8.72
N ARG A 125 12.32 2.45 -8.31
CA ARG A 125 12.97 1.26 -8.89
C ARG A 125 12.42 -0.05 -8.32
N CYS A 126 11.57 0.02 -7.31
CA CYS A 126 11.02 -1.17 -6.65
C CYS A 126 9.59 -1.45 -7.09
N THR A 127 9.29 -2.71 -7.37
CA THR A 127 7.90 -3.14 -7.57
C THR A 127 7.23 -3.43 -6.23
N CYS A 128 6.02 -2.93 -6.03
CA CYS A 128 5.19 -3.15 -4.86
C CYS A 128 5.12 -4.65 -4.47
N GLU A 129 4.79 -5.53 -5.41
CA GLU A 129 4.71 -6.98 -5.15
C GLU A 129 6.08 -7.60 -4.83
N GLY A 130 7.18 -7.07 -5.38
CA GLY A 130 8.53 -7.49 -5.02
C GLY A 130 8.85 -7.19 -3.55
N LEU A 131 8.53 -5.98 -3.10
CA LEU A 131 8.72 -5.55 -1.70
C LEU A 131 7.83 -6.33 -0.74
N LYS A 132 6.55 -6.56 -1.07
CA LYS A 132 5.63 -7.39 -0.27
C LYS A 132 6.15 -8.80 -0.06
N LEU A 133 6.75 -9.41 -1.10
CA LEU A 133 7.37 -10.74 -0.96
C LEU A 133 8.56 -10.72 -0.01
N LEU A 134 9.45 -9.74 -0.15
CA LEU A 134 10.65 -9.62 0.68
C LEU A 134 10.33 -9.22 2.14
N ALA A 135 9.20 -8.57 2.38
CA ALA A 135 8.69 -8.26 3.71
C ALA A 135 8.08 -9.46 4.44
N GLY A 136 8.04 -10.64 3.81
CA GLY A 136 7.56 -11.87 4.43
C GLY A 136 8.32 -12.20 5.71
N LYS A 137 7.60 -12.75 6.71
CA LYS A 137 8.14 -13.10 8.03
C LYS A 137 9.35 -14.02 7.97
N ASP A 138 9.33 -14.99 7.05
CA ASP A 138 10.37 -16.01 6.92
C ASP A 138 11.52 -15.62 5.96
N VAL A 139 11.50 -14.38 5.44
CA VAL A 139 12.57 -13.88 4.56
C VAL A 139 13.75 -13.42 5.40
N ALA A 140 14.93 -13.98 5.12
CA ALA A 140 16.17 -13.61 5.78
C ALA A 140 16.52 -12.14 5.55
N GLU A 141 17.02 -11.47 6.60
CA GLU A 141 17.39 -10.05 6.55
C GLU A 141 18.42 -9.75 5.46
N ALA A 142 19.37 -10.66 5.23
CA ALA A 142 20.36 -10.52 4.15
C ALA A 142 19.72 -10.40 2.74
N ALA A 143 18.57 -11.05 2.50
CA ALA A 143 17.85 -10.91 1.25
C ALA A 143 17.19 -9.54 1.10
N ARG A 144 16.74 -8.96 2.22
CA ARG A 144 16.13 -7.62 2.27
C ARG A 144 17.16 -6.54 2.05
N THR A 145 18.30 -6.62 2.73
CA THR A 145 19.43 -5.71 2.56
C THR A 145 19.95 -5.75 1.13
N GLU A 146 20.21 -6.95 0.58
CA GLU A 146 20.70 -7.07 -0.80
C GLU A 146 19.68 -6.54 -1.82
N ALA A 147 18.37 -6.69 -1.57
CA ALA A 147 17.35 -6.14 -2.46
C ALA A 147 17.37 -4.60 -2.49
N LEU A 148 17.57 -3.95 -1.34
CA LEU A 148 17.68 -2.49 -1.26
C LEU A 148 18.97 -1.99 -1.89
N GLU A 149 20.11 -2.64 -1.65
CA GLU A 149 21.38 -2.31 -2.29
C GLU A 149 21.30 -2.46 -3.82
N PHE A 150 20.66 -3.54 -4.29
CA PHE A 150 20.42 -3.76 -5.72
C PHE A 150 19.63 -2.61 -6.35
N ALA A 151 18.58 -2.13 -5.68
CA ALA A 151 17.77 -1.00 -6.13
C ALA A 151 18.53 0.33 -6.08
N ARG A 152 19.29 0.61 -5.01
CA ARG A 152 20.15 1.79 -4.86
C ARG A 152 21.25 1.85 -5.92
N ALA A 153 21.74 0.70 -6.37
CA ALA A 153 22.68 0.60 -7.47
C ALA A 153 22.06 0.90 -8.86
N GLY A 154 20.79 1.31 -8.90
CA GLY A 154 20.09 1.72 -10.11
C GLY A 154 19.28 0.61 -10.79
N ASN A 155 19.23 -0.60 -10.22
CA ASN A 155 18.54 -1.72 -10.86
C ASN A 155 17.06 -1.81 -10.44
N PHE A 156 16.22 -2.39 -11.30
CA PHE A 156 14.80 -2.57 -11.01
C PHE A 156 14.52 -3.82 -10.18
N LEU A 157 14.01 -3.66 -8.96
CA LEU A 157 13.59 -4.74 -8.07
C LEU A 157 12.22 -5.26 -8.49
N THR A 158 12.23 -6.19 -9.45
CA THR A 158 11.03 -6.92 -9.92
C THR A 158 10.68 -8.11 -9.02
N ILE A 159 9.48 -8.65 -9.18
CA ILE A 159 9.05 -9.90 -8.53
C ILE A 159 10.04 -11.06 -8.78
N LYS A 160 10.59 -11.16 -10.00
CA LYS A 160 11.56 -12.21 -10.36
C LYS A 160 12.86 -12.05 -9.56
N VAL A 161 13.37 -10.83 -9.45
CA VAL A 161 14.57 -10.53 -8.66
C VAL A 161 14.32 -10.83 -7.18
N ALA A 162 13.20 -10.38 -6.61
CA ALA A 162 12.82 -10.67 -5.23
C ALA A 162 12.81 -12.19 -4.95
N LYS A 163 12.16 -12.99 -5.80
CA LYS A 163 12.14 -14.45 -5.67
C LYS A 163 13.55 -15.07 -5.73
N ASN A 164 14.43 -14.56 -6.59
CA ASN A 164 15.80 -15.05 -6.70
C ASN A 164 16.61 -14.74 -5.44
N LEU A 165 16.50 -13.53 -4.90
CA LEU A 165 17.17 -13.12 -3.67
C LEU A 165 16.70 -13.97 -2.47
N ILE A 166 15.38 -14.19 -2.34
CA ILE A 166 14.81 -15.05 -1.29
C ILE A 166 15.41 -16.46 -1.38
N ARG A 167 15.43 -17.07 -2.57
CA ARG A 167 16.01 -18.42 -2.76
C ARG A 167 17.51 -18.46 -2.49
N LYS A 168 18.26 -17.45 -2.93
CA LYS A 168 19.71 -17.34 -2.73
C LYS A 168 20.08 -17.40 -1.25
N HIS A 169 19.34 -16.68 -0.41
CA HIS A 169 19.62 -16.59 1.02
C HIS A 169 18.96 -17.68 1.86
N ALA A 170 17.86 -18.27 1.39
CA ALA A 170 17.30 -19.48 2.02
C ALA A 170 18.30 -20.64 2.01
N ARG A 171 18.99 -20.86 0.86
CA ARG A 171 20.00 -21.92 0.71
C ARG A 171 21.24 -21.74 1.57
N ARG A 172 21.56 -20.49 1.96
CA ARG A 172 22.73 -20.19 2.82
C ARG A 172 22.47 -20.51 4.28
N HIS A 173 21.21 -20.46 4.74
CA HIS A 173 20.84 -20.84 6.11
C HIS A 173 20.72 -22.36 6.29
N SER A 174 20.35 -23.08 5.24
CA SER A 174 20.33 -24.54 5.21
C SER A 174 21.67 -25.04 4.68
N GLY A 175 22.73 -25.03 5.51
CA GLY A 175 24.12 -25.40 5.15
C GLY A 175 24.30 -26.74 4.42
N GLN A 176 23.92 -26.77 3.15
CA GLN A 176 24.06 -27.86 2.20
C GLN A 176 24.39 -27.23 0.85
N GLY A 177 25.66 -27.32 0.48
CA GLY A 177 26.02 -27.33 -0.93
C GLY A 177 25.26 -28.47 -1.60
N GLY A 178 24.51 -28.15 -2.65
CA GLY A 178 23.69 -29.10 -3.38
C GLY A 178 23.45 -28.57 -4.79
N GLU A 179 23.84 -29.38 -5.75
CA GLU A 179 23.96 -29.13 -7.18
C GLU A 179 22.79 -28.40 -7.85
N ILE A 180 23.15 -27.67 -8.90
CA ILE A 180 22.24 -27.16 -9.92
C ILE A 180 21.61 -28.38 -10.60
N THR A 181 20.40 -28.75 -10.22
CA THR A 181 19.53 -29.57 -11.06
C THR A 181 18.50 -28.66 -11.70
N GLU A 182 18.79 -28.25 -12.94
CA GLU A 182 17.76 -27.76 -13.85
C GLU A 182 16.78 -28.93 -14.10
N LYS A 183 15.49 -28.73 -13.78
CA LYS A 183 14.42 -29.55 -14.31
C LYS A 183 13.30 -28.68 -14.89
N PRO A 184 12.63 -29.15 -15.95
CA PRO A 184 12.03 -28.29 -16.95
C PRO A 184 10.60 -27.88 -16.59
N THR A 185 10.28 -26.71 -17.12
CA THR A 185 8.98 -26.19 -17.54
C THR A 185 7.81 -27.18 -17.39
N SER A 186 7.00 -27.02 -16.34
CA SER A 186 5.63 -27.53 -16.35
C SER A 186 4.70 -26.44 -16.87
N ALA A 187 4.20 -26.64 -18.09
CA ALA A 187 3.08 -25.91 -18.65
C ALA A 187 1.79 -26.22 -17.87
N GLY A 188 0.94 -25.20 -17.72
CA GLY A 188 -0.51 -25.38 -17.63
C GLY A 188 -1.10 -25.74 -16.27
N ALA A 189 -1.40 -24.72 -15.47
CA ALA A 189 -2.62 -24.72 -14.67
C ALA A 189 -3.26 -23.33 -14.81
N ALA A 190 -4.24 -23.25 -15.71
CA ALA A 190 -5.07 -22.09 -15.90
C ALA A 190 -5.99 -21.94 -14.68
N THR A 191 -5.51 -21.23 -13.65
CA THR A 191 -6.42 -20.65 -12.66
C THR A 191 -7.08 -19.44 -13.30
N SER A 192 -8.37 -19.61 -13.58
CA SER A 192 -9.34 -18.58 -13.98
C SER A 192 -8.96 -17.21 -13.42
N ALA A 193 -8.58 -16.31 -14.33
CA ALA A 193 -8.14 -14.97 -14.03
C ALA A 193 -9.34 -14.13 -13.58
N ALA A 194 -9.53 -14.02 -12.27
CA ALA A 194 -10.09 -12.80 -11.71
C ALA A 194 -9.13 -11.67 -12.14
N ALA A 195 -9.54 -10.89 -13.14
CA ALA A 195 -8.75 -9.82 -13.72
C ALA A 195 -8.21 -8.94 -12.58
N SER A 196 -6.89 -8.93 -12.39
CA SER A 196 -6.24 -8.17 -11.34
C SER A 196 -6.63 -6.70 -11.50
N VAL A 197 -7.35 -6.16 -10.52
CA VAL A 197 -7.67 -4.74 -10.44
C VAL A 197 -6.36 -3.99 -10.38
N LEU A 198 -6.14 -3.11 -11.36
CA LEU A 198 -4.94 -2.29 -11.48
C LEU A 198 -5.05 -1.02 -10.63
N TRP A 199 -6.26 -0.48 -10.55
CA TRP A 199 -6.57 0.76 -9.86
C TRP A 199 -8.07 0.83 -9.62
N GLN A 200 -8.48 1.44 -8.52
CA GLN A 200 -9.89 1.67 -8.23
C GLN A 200 -10.08 2.96 -7.45
N HIS A 201 -11.22 3.62 -7.71
CA HIS A 201 -11.67 4.83 -7.04
C HIS A 201 -13.14 4.69 -6.68
N ARG A 202 -13.52 5.09 -5.47
CA ARG A 202 -14.91 5.07 -5.02
C ARG A 202 -15.23 6.35 -4.26
N GLU A 203 -16.35 6.95 -4.63
CA GLU A 203 -17.02 8.08 -3.99
C GLU A 203 -18.52 7.77 -3.90
N SER A 204 -19.25 8.56 -3.10
CA SER A 204 -20.69 8.41 -2.87
C SER A 204 -21.54 8.32 -4.16
N GLN A 205 -21.06 8.88 -5.27
CA GLN A 205 -21.74 8.86 -6.57
C GLN A 205 -20.93 8.24 -7.72
N LEU A 206 -19.70 7.79 -7.49
CA LEU A 206 -18.81 7.32 -8.55
C LEU A 206 -17.99 6.11 -8.10
N GLN A 207 -18.03 5.04 -8.89
CA GLN A 207 -17.14 3.90 -8.73
C GLN A 207 -16.41 3.64 -10.05
N VAL A 208 -15.09 3.71 -10.02
CA VAL A 208 -14.23 3.41 -11.16
C VAL A 208 -13.31 2.25 -10.79
N VAL A 209 -13.31 1.20 -11.60
CA VAL A 209 -12.43 0.04 -11.41
C VAL A 209 -11.72 -0.24 -12.72
N VAL A 210 -10.39 -0.12 -12.71
CA VAL A 210 -9.54 -0.43 -13.85
C VAL A 210 -9.02 -1.84 -13.66
N ARG A 211 -9.33 -2.72 -14.62
CA ARG A 211 -8.92 -4.12 -14.59
C ARG A 211 -8.01 -4.41 -15.76
N ARG A 212 -7.01 -5.24 -15.53
CA ARG A 212 -6.16 -5.72 -16.62
C ARG A 212 -6.89 -6.78 -17.42
N GLN A 213 -7.15 -6.51 -18.69
CA GLN A 213 -7.80 -7.49 -19.58
C GLN A 213 -6.86 -8.62 -19.99
N SER A 214 -5.54 -8.39 -20.04
CA SER A 214 -4.52 -9.41 -20.29
C SER A 214 -3.18 -9.10 -19.62
N GLN A 215 -2.51 -10.12 -19.09
CA GLN A 215 -1.17 -10.02 -18.50
C GLN A 215 -0.04 -9.87 -19.54
N SER A 216 -0.32 -10.07 -20.85
CA SER A 216 0.71 -10.13 -21.90
C SER A 216 1.19 -8.77 -22.42
N VAL A 217 0.47 -7.68 -22.13
CA VAL A 217 0.82 -6.34 -22.61
C VAL A 217 1.55 -5.58 -21.50
N VAL A 218 2.80 -5.17 -21.75
CA VAL A 218 3.50 -4.21 -20.89
C VAL A 218 2.77 -2.88 -21.05
N VAL A 219 2.03 -2.51 -20.02
CA VAL A 219 1.28 -1.25 -19.97
C VAL A 219 1.98 -0.37 -18.95
N ASP A 220 2.21 0.89 -19.32
CA ASP A 220 2.68 1.91 -18.39
C ASP A 220 1.56 2.25 -17.41
N ASN A 221 1.52 1.48 -16.32
CA ASN A 221 0.50 1.60 -15.29
C ASN A 221 0.57 2.94 -14.56
N GLU A 222 1.76 3.55 -14.47
CA GLU A 222 1.97 4.80 -13.74
C GLU A 222 1.34 5.97 -14.52
N THR A 223 1.56 6.03 -15.83
CA THR A 223 0.92 7.01 -16.71
C THR A 223 -0.61 6.89 -16.71
N ILE A 224 -1.15 5.66 -16.69
CA ILE A 224 -2.60 5.44 -16.64
C ILE A 224 -3.20 5.93 -15.31
N VAL A 225 -2.56 5.61 -14.19
CA VAL A 225 -3.03 6.04 -12.87
C VAL A 225 -2.99 7.57 -12.76
N LEU A 226 -1.89 8.20 -13.17
CA LEU A 226 -1.76 9.67 -13.17
C LEU A 226 -2.84 10.34 -14.05
N ALA A 227 -3.13 9.78 -15.22
CA ALA A 227 -4.19 10.30 -16.10
C ALA A 227 -5.59 10.16 -15.48
N LEU A 228 -5.86 9.06 -14.78
CA LEU A 228 -7.14 8.84 -14.10
C LEU A 228 -7.32 9.75 -12.89
N GLU A 229 -6.27 9.95 -12.12
CA GLU A 229 -6.27 10.90 -10.99
C GLU A 229 -6.47 12.34 -11.47
N ALA A 230 -5.78 12.74 -12.56
CA ALA A 230 -5.99 14.04 -13.18
C ALA A 230 -7.42 14.22 -13.71
N ALA A 231 -8.00 13.17 -14.32
CA ALA A 231 -9.37 13.18 -14.80
C ALA A 231 -10.38 13.28 -13.64
N LEU A 232 -10.16 12.58 -12.53
CA LEU A 232 -10.98 12.70 -11.33
C LEU A 232 -10.87 14.08 -10.69
N ALA A 233 -9.66 14.65 -10.59
CA ALA A 233 -9.46 16.00 -10.07
C ALA A 233 -10.11 17.06 -10.96
N ALA A 234 -10.17 16.85 -12.28
CA ALA A 234 -10.92 17.70 -13.20
C ALA A 234 -12.43 17.53 -13.02
N TYR A 235 -12.93 16.29 -12.92
CA TYR A 235 -14.33 15.99 -12.65
C TYR A 235 -14.83 16.65 -11.36
N LYS A 236 -14.06 16.57 -10.26
CA LYS A 236 -14.38 17.23 -9.00
C LYS A 236 -14.54 18.73 -9.13
N ARG A 237 -13.63 19.39 -9.85
CA ARG A 237 -13.71 20.83 -10.11
C ARG A 237 -15.00 21.20 -10.84
N VAL A 238 -15.33 20.47 -11.90
CA VAL A 238 -16.56 20.68 -12.68
C VAL A 238 -17.82 20.37 -11.87
N ALA A 239 -17.82 19.29 -11.08
CA ALA A 239 -18.96 18.92 -10.23
C ALA A 239 -19.23 19.96 -9.14
N VAL A 240 -18.18 20.50 -8.51
CA VAL A 240 -18.27 21.59 -7.54
C VAL A 240 -18.76 22.88 -8.20
N GLU A 241 -18.25 23.23 -9.39
CA GLU A 241 -18.70 24.39 -10.17
C GLU A 241 -20.18 24.27 -10.57
N GLN A 242 -20.64 23.09 -10.95
CA GLN A 242 -22.05 22.84 -11.31
C GLN A 242 -23.00 22.86 -10.11
N GLN A 243 -22.53 22.47 -8.92
CA GLN A 243 -23.30 22.55 -7.67
C GLN A 243 -23.32 23.96 -7.06
N THR A 244 -22.34 24.80 -7.39
CA THR A 244 -22.23 26.20 -6.91
C THR A 244 -22.73 27.23 -7.91
N ALA A 245 -23.04 26.84 -9.15
CA ALA A 245 -23.66 27.72 -10.13
C ALA A 245 -25.08 28.11 -9.65
N PRO A 246 -25.40 29.42 -9.57
CA PRO A 246 -26.75 29.86 -9.24
C PRO A 246 -27.72 29.35 -10.32
N GLN A 247 -28.80 28.70 -9.89
CA GLN A 247 -29.93 28.42 -10.78
C GLN A 247 -30.44 29.75 -11.31
N VAL A 248 -30.14 30.05 -12.57
CA VAL A 248 -30.75 31.16 -13.29
C VAL A 248 -32.21 30.77 -13.48
N ALA A 249 -33.08 31.41 -12.69
CA ALA A 249 -34.53 31.34 -12.80
C ALA A 249 -35.02 32.04 -14.08
#